data_AF-A0A8S1PC92-F1
#
_entry.id   AF-A0A8S1PC92-F1
#
_cell.length_a   1.000
_cell.length_b   1.000
_cell.length_c   1.000
_cell.angle_alpha   90.00
_cell.angle_beta   90.00
_cell.angle_gamma   90.00
#
_symmetry.space_group_name_H-M   'P 1'
#
loop_
_entity.id
_entity.type
_entity.pdbx_description
1 polymer ?
#
loop_
_entity_poly.entity_id
_entity_poly.type
_entity_poly.pdbx_seq_one_letter_code
_entity_poly.pdbx_strand_id
1 'polypeptide(L)'
;MKETKSDSLSHTTFQDQSTTDLVIQQQLSQLTKQKQRQSLKVIKKEKINKFKNWSQEDTKKFFRSLQLFGTDFYMINYLFNDRTRTQLKRKFKKERNNAELQASLKKCRRTQIMKLRDRLSILKTEHQAINKAETLTQFTRKRFESLASVDSLDIQLVEELRQLE
;
A
#
# COMPACT_ATOMS: atom_id res chain seq x y z
N MET A 1 -21.63 -71.06 -70.17
CA MET A 1 -22.77 -70.16 -70.50
C MET A 1 -23.93 -70.60 -69.62
N LYS A 2 -24.64 -69.82 -68.81
CA LYS A 2 -24.68 -68.39 -68.42
C LYS A 2 -25.24 -68.36 -66.96
N GLU A 3 -25.03 -67.39 -66.07
CA GLU A 3 -24.19 -66.17 -66.03
C GLU A 3 -23.99 -65.73 -64.56
N THR A 4 -23.04 -64.84 -64.27
CA THR A 4 -22.77 -64.34 -62.91
C THR A 4 -23.60 -63.10 -62.58
N LYS A 5 -24.25 -63.07 -61.41
CA LYS A 5 -24.89 -61.84 -60.89
C LYS A 5 -23.83 -60.76 -60.67
N SER A 6 -24.06 -59.59 -61.27
CA SER A 6 -23.24 -58.40 -61.07
C SER A 6 -23.66 -57.67 -59.80
N ASP A 7 -22.75 -57.52 -58.83
CA ASP A 7 -22.97 -56.66 -57.67
C ASP A 7 -23.03 -55.20 -58.11
N SER A 8 -24.18 -54.56 -57.88
CA SER A 8 -24.40 -53.15 -58.19
C SER A 8 -23.71 -52.28 -57.15
N LEU A 9 -22.49 -51.81 -57.48
CA LEU A 9 -21.72 -50.89 -56.67
C LEU A 9 -22.49 -49.56 -56.48
N SER A 10 -22.91 -49.29 -55.25
CA SER A 10 -23.72 -48.11 -54.92
C SER A 10 -22.90 -46.82 -55.03
N HIS A 11 -23.14 -46.03 -56.07
CA HIS A 11 -22.65 -44.65 -56.16
C HIS A 11 -23.39 -43.79 -55.14
N THR A 12 -22.80 -43.56 -53.97
CA THR A 12 -23.19 -42.48 -53.07
C THR A 12 -21.97 -41.65 -52.66
N THR A 13 -22.20 -40.34 -52.56
CA THR A 13 -21.35 -39.41 -51.81
C THR A 13 -20.04 -38.95 -52.49
N PHE A 14 -20.16 -38.38 -53.68
CA PHE A 14 -19.23 -37.32 -54.11
C PHE A 14 -19.59 -36.02 -53.35
N GLN A 15 -19.27 -35.98 -52.05
CA GLN A 15 -19.38 -34.74 -51.26
C GLN A 15 -18.25 -33.81 -51.67
N ASP A 16 -18.61 -32.60 -52.10
CA ASP A 16 -17.64 -31.58 -52.53
C ASP A 16 -16.54 -31.40 -51.48
N GLN A 17 -15.28 -31.58 -51.89
CA GLN A 17 -14.12 -31.43 -51.00
C GLN A 17 -14.06 -30.03 -50.37
N SER A 18 -14.53 -29.00 -51.09
CA SER A 18 -14.72 -27.65 -50.58
C SER A 18 -15.68 -27.59 -49.38
N THR A 19 -16.76 -28.38 -49.40
CA THR A 19 -17.78 -28.42 -48.33
C THR A 19 -17.23 -29.15 -47.11
N THR A 20 -16.48 -30.24 -47.30
CA THR A 20 -15.79 -30.92 -46.18
C THR A 20 -14.72 -30.04 -45.55
N ASP A 21 -13.93 -29.31 -46.34
CA ASP A 21 -12.90 -28.38 -45.83
C ASP A 21 -13.52 -27.22 -45.04
N LEU A 22 -14.63 -26.65 -45.51
CA LEU A 22 -15.39 -25.62 -44.78
C LEU A 22 -15.85 -26.11 -43.40
N VAL A 23 -16.38 -27.34 -43.33
CA VAL A 23 -16.80 -27.98 -42.06
C VAL A 23 -15.60 -28.22 -41.14
N ILE A 24 -14.48 -28.70 -41.67
CA ILE A 24 -13.24 -28.94 -40.91
C ILE A 24 -12.67 -27.61 -40.37
N GLN A 25 -12.62 -26.55 -41.18
CA GLN A 25 -12.20 -25.22 -40.73
C GLN A 25 -13.13 -24.66 -39.65
N GLN A 26 -14.45 -24.83 -39.80
CA GLN A 26 -15.41 -24.41 -38.79
C GLN A 26 -15.21 -25.16 -37.47
N GLN A 27 -14.97 -26.48 -37.51
CA GLN A 27 -14.68 -27.31 -36.33
C GLN A 27 -13.36 -26.91 -35.65
N LEU A 28 -12.29 -26.68 -36.41
CA LEU A 28 -11.01 -26.15 -35.90
C LEU A 28 -11.18 -24.77 -35.25
N SER A 29 -12.01 -23.89 -35.82
CA SER A 29 -12.32 -22.57 -35.23
C SER A 29 -13.07 -22.68 -33.89
N GLN A 30 -13.90 -23.71 -33.72
CA GLN A 30 -14.63 -23.96 -32.47
C GLN A 30 -13.70 -24.54 -31.40
N LEU A 31 -12.90 -25.55 -31.75
CA LEU A 31 -11.92 -26.17 -30.85
C LEU A 31 -10.87 -25.17 -30.33
N THR A 32 -10.35 -24.31 -31.21
CA THR A 32 -9.40 -23.25 -30.83
C THR A 32 -10.03 -22.23 -29.86
N LYS A 33 -11.25 -21.74 -30.16
CA LYS A 33 -12.02 -20.87 -29.24
C LYS A 33 -12.29 -21.55 -27.88
N GLN A 34 -12.56 -22.85 -27.88
CA GLN A 34 -12.81 -23.63 -26.65
C GLN A 34 -11.53 -23.77 -25.81
N LYS A 35 -10.39 -24.05 -26.44
CA LYS A 35 -9.05 -24.11 -25.81
C LYS A 35 -8.64 -22.74 -25.22
N GLN A 36 -8.86 -21.65 -25.95
CA GLN A 36 -8.65 -20.27 -25.43
C GLN A 36 -9.56 -19.95 -24.23
N ARG A 37 -10.84 -20.34 -24.29
CA ARG A 37 -11.76 -20.17 -23.15
C ARG A 37 -11.33 -20.97 -21.92
N GLN A 38 -10.76 -22.16 -22.11
CA GLN A 38 -10.23 -22.98 -21.01
C GLN A 38 -8.96 -22.36 -20.39
N SER A 39 -7.99 -21.90 -21.19
CA SER A 39 -6.78 -21.26 -20.66
C SER A 39 -7.10 -19.97 -19.88
N LEU A 40 -7.99 -19.12 -20.40
CA LEU A 40 -8.47 -17.92 -19.70
C LEU A 40 -9.16 -18.24 -18.36
N LYS A 41 -9.92 -19.35 -18.28
CA LYS A 41 -10.52 -19.82 -17.02
C LYS A 41 -9.46 -20.24 -16.00
N VAL A 42 -8.41 -20.94 -16.42
CA VAL A 42 -7.29 -21.35 -15.55
C VAL A 42 -6.55 -20.12 -15.01
N ILE A 43 -6.13 -19.20 -15.88
CA ILE A 43 -5.43 -17.96 -15.49
C ILE A 43 -6.27 -17.13 -14.51
N LYS A 44 -7.60 -17.04 -14.73
CA LYS A 44 -8.52 -16.33 -13.82
C LYS A 44 -8.60 -17.02 -12.45
N LYS A 45 -8.66 -18.36 -12.41
CA LYS A 45 -8.68 -19.16 -11.17
C LYS A 45 -7.38 -19.03 -10.38
N GLU A 46 -6.23 -19.05 -11.05
CA GLU A 46 -4.90 -18.88 -10.44
C GLU A 46 -4.71 -17.48 -9.84
N LYS A 47 -5.09 -16.42 -10.58
CA LYS A 47 -5.10 -15.05 -10.06
C LYS A 47 -5.96 -14.96 -8.79
N ILE A 48 -7.19 -15.47 -8.82
CA ILE A 48 -8.09 -15.48 -7.64
C ILE A 48 -7.48 -16.25 -6.46
N ASN A 49 -6.82 -17.39 -6.71
CA ASN A 49 -6.17 -18.17 -5.65
C ASN A 49 -4.98 -17.43 -5.02
N LYS A 50 -4.13 -16.75 -5.82
CA LYS A 50 -3.10 -15.83 -5.31
C LYS A 50 -3.72 -14.72 -4.44
N PHE A 51 -4.81 -14.09 -4.90
CA PHE A 51 -5.52 -13.06 -4.13
C PHE A 51 -6.22 -13.57 -2.85
N LYS A 52 -6.48 -14.89 -2.74
CA LYS A 52 -7.14 -15.51 -1.58
C LYS A 52 -6.15 -15.98 -0.51
N ASN A 53 -5.01 -16.53 -0.92
CA ASN A 53 -4.03 -17.12 0.00
C ASN A 53 -2.93 -16.11 0.35
N TRP A 54 -2.59 -16.03 1.64
CA TRP A 54 -1.48 -15.21 2.14
C TRP A 54 -0.23 -16.09 2.23
N SER A 55 0.84 -15.73 1.51
CA SER A 55 2.14 -16.39 1.70
C SER A 55 2.77 -15.99 3.05
N GLN A 56 3.78 -16.74 3.48
CA GLN A 56 4.58 -16.35 4.65
C GLN A 56 5.32 -15.03 4.41
N GLU A 57 5.84 -14.82 3.19
CA GLU A 57 6.50 -13.59 2.77
C GLU A 57 5.55 -12.38 2.79
N ASP A 58 4.34 -12.51 2.24
CA ASP A 58 3.31 -11.47 2.29
C ASP A 58 2.94 -11.13 3.73
N THR A 59 2.88 -12.15 4.60
CA THR A 59 2.56 -11.98 6.02
C THR A 59 3.69 -11.25 6.75
N LYS A 60 4.95 -11.61 6.52
CA LYS A 60 6.13 -10.88 7.03
C LYS A 60 6.18 -9.44 6.52
N LYS A 61 5.93 -9.22 5.22
CA LYS A 61 5.84 -7.88 4.61
C LYS A 61 4.72 -7.05 5.24
N PHE A 62 3.57 -7.67 5.54
CA PHE A 62 2.44 -7.01 6.20
C PHE A 62 2.79 -6.58 7.63
N PHE A 63 3.39 -7.48 8.43
CA PHE A 63 3.86 -7.15 9.77
C PHE A 63 4.94 -6.07 9.77
N ARG A 64 5.89 -6.11 8.83
CA ARG A 64 6.87 -5.02 8.65
C ARG A 64 6.22 -3.69 8.26
N SER A 65 5.14 -3.73 7.47
CA SER A 65 4.38 -2.52 7.11
C SER A 65 3.67 -1.91 8.32
N LEU A 66 3.13 -2.73 9.24
CA LEU A 66 2.58 -2.26 10.52
C LEU A 66 3.65 -1.58 11.40
N GLN A 67 4.90 -2.08 11.38
CA GLN A 67 6.03 -1.46 12.10
C GLN A 67 6.41 -0.08 11.54
N LEU A 68 6.09 0.22 10.27
CA LEU A 68 6.38 1.50 9.65
C LEU A 68 5.21 2.48 9.83
N PHE A 69 4.01 2.10 9.38
CA PHE A 69 2.86 3.01 9.23
C PHE A 69 1.81 2.90 10.33
N GLY A 70 1.84 1.83 11.14
CA GLY A 70 0.80 1.51 12.12
C GLY A 70 -0.40 0.83 11.46
N THR A 71 -1.62 1.22 11.85
CA THR A 71 -2.87 0.66 11.31
C THR A 71 -3.42 1.40 10.09
N ASP A 72 -2.60 2.26 9.45
CA ASP A 72 -2.99 2.96 8.23
C ASP A 72 -2.99 2.00 7.02
N PHE A 73 -4.13 1.34 6.81
CA PHE A 73 -4.31 0.40 5.71
C PHE A 73 -4.32 1.07 4.32
N TYR A 74 -4.39 2.39 4.22
CA TYR A 74 -4.25 3.09 2.93
C TYR A 74 -2.77 3.21 2.58
N MET A 75 -1.93 3.67 3.52
CA MET A 75 -0.47 3.69 3.35
C MET A 75 0.11 2.29 3.14
N ILE A 76 -0.38 1.28 3.88
CA ILE A 76 0.06 -0.11 3.67
C ILE A 76 -0.37 -0.64 2.29
N ASN A 77 -1.53 -0.25 1.76
CA ASN A 77 -2.00 -0.71 0.44
C ASN A 77 -1.04 -0.32 -0.70
N TYR A 78 -0.38 0.83 -0.63
CA TYR A 78 0.66 1.22 -1.61
C TYR A 78 1.86 0.27 -1.66
N LEU A 79 2.14 -0.47 -0.59
CA LEU A 79 3.19 -1.50 -0.59
C LEU A 79 2.75 -2.85 -1.19
N PHE A 80 1.45 -3.01 -1.51
CA PHE A 80 0.88 -4.25 -2.02
C PHE A 80 0.07 -4.01 -3.31
N ASN A 81 0.78 -4.04 -4.44
CA ASN A 81 0.20 -3.99 -5.79
C ASN A 81 -0.99 -4.98 -5.96
N ASP A 82 -0.92 -6.14 -5.29
CA ASP A 82 -1.88 -7.24 -5.39
C ASP A 82 -2.91 -7.33 -4.23
N ARG A 83 -2.90 -6.44 -3.23
CA ARG A 83 -3.80 -6.55 -2.05
C ARG A 83 -4.57 -5.27 -1.77
N THR A 84 -5.89 -5.32 -1.92
CA THR A 84 -6.81 -4.21 -1.59
C THR A 84 -6.82 -3.88 -0.09
N ARG A 85 -7.11 -2.61 0.25
CA ARG A 85 -7.33 -2.13 1.64
C ARG A 85 -8.29 -3.01 2.44
N THR A 86 -9.32 -3.56 1.81
CA THR A 86 -10.30 -4.46 2.45
C THR A 86 -9.71 -5.83 2.79
N GLN A 87 -8.85 -6.40 1.93
CA GLN A 87 -8.11 -7.62 2.24
C GLN A 87 -7.11 -7.40 3.39
N LEU A 88 -6.43 -6.25 3.43
CA LEU A 88 -5.54 -5.87 4.54
C LEU A 88 -6.29 -5.78 5.87
N LYS A 89 -7.45 -5.11 5.91
CA LYS A 89 -8.31 -5.07 7.10
C LYS A 89 -8.77 -6.47 7.56
N ARG A 90 -9.13 -7.35 6.61
CA ARG A 90 -9.52 -8.75 6.90
C ARG A 90 -8.35 -9.55 7.48
N LYS A 91 -7.14 -9.42 6.93
CA LYS A 91 -5.91 -10.05 7.46
C LYS A 91 -5.61 -9.52 8.87
N PHE A 92 -5.66 -8.21 9.09
CA PHE A 92 -5.50 -7.63 10.43
C PHE A 92 -6.48 -8.21 11.46
N LYS A 93 -7.76 -8.32 11.11
CA LYS A 93 -8.78 -8.92 12.00
C LYS A 93 -8.49 -10.40 12.28
N LYS A 94 -8.03 -11.17 11.29
CA LYS A 94 -7.65 -12.59 11.45
C LYS A 94 -6.43 -12.76 12.36
N GLU A 95 -5.42 -11.91 12.20
CA GLU A 95 -4.14 -12.00 12.93
C GLU A 95 -4.16 -11.24 14.28
N ARG A 96 -5.31 -10.75 14.76
CA ARG A 96 -5.40 -9.89 15.97
C ARG A 96 -4.77 -10.52 17.22
N ASN A 97 -4.88 -11.85 17.35
CA ASN A 97 -4.38 -12.61 18.48
C ASN A 97 -2.97 -13.19 18.23
N ASN A 98 -2.36 -12.91 17.08
CA ASN A 98 -1.02 -13.36 16.74
C ASN A 98 0.03 -12.50 17.48
N ALA A 99 0.93 -13.14 18.22
CA ALA A 99 1.99 -12.47 18.96
C ALA A 99 2.92 -11.63 18.06
N GLU A 100 3.17 -12.05 16.81
CA GLU A 100 4.02 -11.32 15.87
C GLU A 100 3.38 -10.00 15.39
N LEU A 101 2.05 -9.99 15.22
CA LEU A 101 1.30 -8.76 14.94
C LEU A 101 1.37 -7.79 16.12
N GLN A 102 1.14 -8.29 17.34
CA GLN A 102 1.21 -7.48 18.56
C GLN A 102 2.61 -6.89 18.79
N ALA A 103 3.67 -7.70 18.59
CA ALA A 103 5.05 -7.25 18.65
C ALA A 103 5.36 -6.19 17.56
N SER A 104 4.80 -6.34 16.37
CA SER A 104 4.96 -5.40 15.26
C SER A 104 4.28 -4.05 15.50
N LEU A 105 3.10 -4.05 16.13
CA LEU A 105 2.42 -2.82 16.55
C LEU A 105 3.19 -2.08 17.66
N LYS A 106 3.73 -2.81 18.64
CA LYS A 106 4.60 -2.22 19.70
C LYS A 106 5.87 -1.58 19.13
N LYS A 107 6.40 -2.11 18.03
CA LYS A 107 7.59 -1.58 17.33
C LYS A 107 7.28 -0.46 16.32
N CYS A 108 6.06 0.08 16.30
CA CYS A 108 5.63 1.02 15.26
C CYS A 108 6.37 2.37 15.31
N ARG A 109 7.14 2.69 14.26
CA ARG A 109 7.88 3.95 14.09
C ARG A 109 7.00 5.20 14.16
N ARG A 110 5.71 5.10 13.82
CA ARG A 110 4.76 6.21 13.98
C ARG A 110 4.73 6.71 15.43
N THR A 111 4.82 5.82 16.42
CA THR A 111 4.89 6.20 17.84
C THR A 111 6.19 6.93 18.17
N GLN A 112 7.31 6.55 17.53
CA GLN A 112 8.59 7.26 17.67
C GLN A 112 8.53 8.67 17.06
N ILE A 113 7.92 8.83 15.89
CA ILE A 113 7.74 10.14 15.25
C ILE A 113 6.85 11.07 16.11
N MET A 114 5.78 10.55 16.70
CA MET A 114 4.96 11.34 17.63
C MET A 114 5.78 11.78 18.86
N LYS A 115 6.47 10.85 19.54
CA LYS A 115 7.36 11.17 20.68
C LYS A 115 8.45 12.20 20.34
N LEU A 116 9.01 12.14 19.13
CA LEU A 116 10.00 13.11 18.66
C LEU A 116 9.37 14.49 18.42
N ARG A 117 8.13 14.56 17.92
CA ARG A 117 7.39 15.81 17.78
C ARG A 117 7.08 16.43 19.15
N ASP A 118 6.61 15.62 20.10
CA ASP A 118 6.27 16.08 21.45
C ASP A 118 7.52 16.62 22.15
N ARG A 119 8.66 15.90 22.04
CA ARG A 119 9.97 16.36 22.52
C ARG A 119 10.43 17.64 21.84
N LEU A 120 10.23 17.78 20.52
CA LEU A 120 10.59 18.99 19.79
C LEU A 120 9.77 20.21 20.24
N SER A 121 8.47 20.04 20.54
CA SER A 121 7.67 21.12 21.13
C SER A 121 8.16 21.53 22.52
N ILE A 122 8.52 20.56 23.38
CA ILE A 122 9.07 20.86 24.72
C ILE A 122 10.38 21.64 24.59
N LEU A 123 11.32 21.15 23.78
CA LEU A 123 12.61 21.82 23.54
C LEU A 123 12.44 23.23 22.95
N LYS A 124 11.44 23.46 22.09
CA LYS A 124 11.15 24.80 21.57
C LYS A 124 10.71 25.74 22.71
N THR A 125 9.80 25.29 23.58
CA THR A 125 9.33 26.09 24.72
C THR A 125 10.44 26.36 25.75
N GLU A 126 11.29 25.37 26.03
CA GLU A 126 12.45 25.53 26.92
C GLU A 126 13.44 26.58 26.38
N HIS A 127 13.81 26.47 25.10
CA HIS A 127 14.68 27.44 24.43
C HIS A 127 14.06 28.85 24.41
N GLN A 128 12.74 28.95 24.23
CA GLN A 128 12.03 30.23 24.27
C GLN A 128 12.04 30.86 25.67
N ALA A 129 11.87 30.05 26.73
CA ALA A 129 11.96 30.51 28.11
C ALA A 129 13.39 30.96 28.48
N ILE A 130 14.42 30.22 28.03
CA ILE A 130 15.83 30.57 28.20
C ILE A 130 16.13 31.92 27.53
N ASN A 131 15.78 32.10 26.25
CA ASN A 131 16.00 33.37 25.54
C ASN A 131 15.33 34.56 26.26
N LYS A 132 14.10 34.39 26.77
CA LYS A 132 13.40 35.44 27.52
C LYS A 132 14.10 35.77 28.85
N ALA A 133 14.62 34.77 29.56
CA ALA A 133 15.40 34.98 30.79
C ALA A 133 16.77 35.63 30.53
N GLU A 134 17.45 35.24 29.45
CA GLU A 134 18.71 35.88 29.01
C GLU A 134 18.50 37.34 28.63
N THR A 135 17.43 37.64 27.87
CA THR A 135 17.05 39.01 27.49
C THR A 135 16.83 39.87 28.74
N LEU A 136 16.02 39.38 29.68
CA LEU A 136 15.80 40.07 30.97
C LEU A 136 17.12 40.30 31.73
N THR A 137 18.01 39.30 31.77
CA THR A 137 19.32 39.40 32.43
C THR A 137 20.27 40.39 31.76
N GLN A 138 20.21 40.49 30.43
CA GLN A 138 20.96 41.51 29.67
C GLN A 138 20.41 42.92 29.96
N PHE A 139 19.10 43.09 30.10
CA PHE A 139 18.50 44.39 30.44
C PHE A 139 18.76 44.81 31.88
N THR A 140 18.67 43.91 32.86
CA THR A 140 19.04 44.25 34.26
C THR A 140 20.51 44.65 34.36
N ARG A 141 21.40 44.04 33.56
CA ARG A 141 22.80 44.43 33.42
C ARG A 141 22.96 45.80 32.75
N LYS A 142 22.34 46.04 31.58
CA LYS A 142 22.36 47.36 30.88
C LYS A 142 21.85 48.51 31.75
N ARG A 143 20.85 48.25 32.62
CA ARG A 143 20.29 49.21 33.57
C ARG A 143 21.27 49.62 34.67
N PHE A 144 22.25 48.78 35.00
CA PHE A 144 23.36 49.11 35.91
C PHE A 144 24.54 49.77 35.19
N GLU A 145 24.82 49.37 33.95
CA GLU A 145 26.00 49.81 33.19
C GLU A 145 25.81 51.11 32.38
N SER A 146 24.58 51.63 32.24
CA SER A 146 24.28 52.79 31.39
C SER A 146 23.58 53.96 32.11
N LEU A 147 23.78 55.17 31.57
CA LEU A 147 23.08 56.40 31.98
C LEU A 147 21.77 56.64 31.18
N ALA A 148 21.24 55.61 30.52
CA ALA A 148 20.03 55.73 29.72
C ALA A 148 18.78 55.91 30.61
N SER A 149 17.73 56.54 30.08
CA SER A 149 16.45 56.63 30.80
C SER A 149 15.89 55.23 31.02
N VAL A 150 15.53 54.94 32.28
CA VAL A 150 14.94 53.68 32.73
C VAL A 150 13.74 53.29 31.87
N ASP A 151 12.81 54.24 31.66
CA ASP A 151 11.57 53.99 30.92
C ASP A 151 11.84 53.57 29.47
N SER A 152 12.90 54.10 28.86
CA SER A 152 13.28 53.74 27.48
C SER A 152 13.85 52.33 27.38
N LEU A 153 14.55 51.85 28.41
CA LEU A 153 15.07 50.47 28.47
C LEU A 153 13.93 49.48 28.74
N ASP A 154 13.02 49.81 29.65
CA ASP A 154 11.91 48.93 30.01
C ASP A 154 10.90 48.79 28.83
N ILE A 155 10.68 49.83 28.02
CA ILE A 155 9.95 49.74 26.74
C ILE A 155 10.65 48.80 25.76
N GLN A 156 11.97 48.93 25.58
CA GLN A 156 12.72 48.09 24.65
C GLN A 156 12.69 46.61 25.07
N LEU A 157 12.80 46.32 26.37
CA LEU A 157 12.68 44.97 26.93
C LEU A 157 11.31 44.33 26.61
N VAL A 158 10.21 45.07 26.77
CA VAL A 158 8.86 44.56 26.47
C VAL A 158 8.72 44.20 24.99
N GLU A 159 9.29 45.01 24.10
CA GLU A 159 9.22 44.75 22.66
C GLU A 159 10.13 43.59 22.22
N GLU A 160 11.31 43.46 22.81
CA GLU A 160 12.23 42.33 22.57
C GLU A 160 11.65 41.00 23.09
N LEU A 161 11.00 41.00 24.26
CA LEU A 161 10.28 39.83 24.80
C LEU A 161 9.06 39.43 23.97
N ARG A 162 8.40 40.38 23.30
CA ARG A 162 7.28 40.15 22.35
C ARG A 162 7.77 39.49 21.06
N GLN A 163 8.94 39.88 20.55
CA GLN A 163 9.54 39.31 19.34
C GLN A 163 10.05 37.88 19.53
N LEU A 164 10.18 37.42 20.78
CA LEU A 164 10.54 36.05 21.16
C LEU A 164 9.32 35.11 21.31
N GLU A 165 8.16 35.40 20.70
CA GLU A 165 6.94 34.55 20.71
C GLU A 165 6.84 33.53 19.55
#